data_AF-W1PN95-F1
#
_entry.id   AF-W1PN95-F1
#
_cell.length_a   1.000
_cell.length_b   1.000
_cell.length_c   1.000
_cell.angle_alpha   90.00
_cell.angle_beta   90.00
_cell.angle_gamma   90.00
#
_symmetry.space_group_name_H-M   'P 1'
#
loop_
_entity.id
_entity.type
_entity.pdbx_description
1 polymer ?
#
loop_
_entity_poly.entity_id
_entity_poly.type
_entity_poly.pdbx_seq_one_letter_code
_entity_poly.pdbx_strand_id
1 'polypeptide(L)'
;MAHRLLRDVEAEGWERSNFPIICESCLGDNPYVRMTKANFDKECKICSRPFTVFRWRPGRDARYKKTEVCQTCSKLKNVCQVCLLDLEYGLPVQVRDTALAITNDAIPKSDVNREYFAEEHDRKETMVNGV
;
A
#
# COMPACT_ATOMS: atom_id res chain seq x y z
N MET A 1 -1.73 -34.66 -15.22
CA MET A 1 -1.80 -33.57 -14.23
C MET A 1 -0.82 -32.51 -14.69
N ALA A 2 -1.32 -31.54 -15.45
CA ALA A 2 -0.49 -30.59 -16.19
C ALA A 2 0.30 -29.73 -15.19
N HIS A 3 1.62 -29.80 -15.31
CA HIS A 3 2.51 -28.79 -14.78
C HIS A 3 2.05 -27.44 -15.33
N ARG A 4 1.39 -26.66 -14.46
CA ARG A 4 1.05 -25.25 -14.69
C ARG A 4 2.37 -24.50 -14.66
N LEU A 5 3.06 -24.53 -15.80
CA LEU A 5 4.25 -23.75 -16.08
C LEU A 5 3.99 -22.30 -15.68
N LEU A 6 4.95 -21.79 -14.92
CA LEU A 6 5.09 -20.43 -14.39
C LEU A 6 4.38 -19.42 -15.30
N ARG A 7 3.18 -18.98 -14.88
CA ARG A 7 2.59 -17.77 -15.43
C ARG A 7 3.52 -16.64 -15.05
N ASP A 8 3.95 -15.87 -16.04
CA ASP A 8 4.82 -14.71 -15.84
C ASP A 8 4.20 -13.79 -14.78
N VAL A 9 4.78 -13.80 -13.58
CA VAL A 9 4.33 -12.98 -12.43
C VAL A 9 4.42 -11.48 -12.75
N GLU A 10 5.17 -11.12 -13.79
CA GLU A 10 5.30 -9.76 -14.33
C GLU A 10 4.12 -9.36 -15.24
N ALA A 11 3.38 -10.31 -15.81
CA ALA A 11 2.24 -10.02 -16.67
C ALA A 11 0.95 -9.69 -15.89
N GLU A 12 0.86 -10.05 -14.60
CA GLU A 12 -0.33 -9.81 -13.77
C GLU A 12 -0.30 -8.43 -13.07
N GLY A 13 0.73 -7.61 -13.31
CA GLY A 13 0.83 -6.26 -12.77
C GLY A 13 0.90 -6.21 -11.24
N TRP A 14 1.30 -7.29 -10.57
CA TRP A 14 1.32 -7.33 -9.12
C TRP A 14 2.47 -6.49 -8.54
N GLU A 15 2.15 -5.74 -7.47
CA GLU A 15 3.07 -4.77 -6.88
C GLU A 15 4.30 -5.43 -6.25
N ARG A 16 5.50 -5.05 -6.71
CA ARG A 16 6.80 -5.45 -6.12
C ARG A 16 7.51 -4.25 -5.53
N SER A 17 7.32 -4.01 -4.24
CA SER A 17 7.98 -2.90 -3.54
C SER A 17 9.16 -3.37 -2.71
N ASN A 18 10.19 -2.53 -2.59
CA ASN A 18 11.39 -2.81 -1.80
C ASN A 18 11.29 -2.34 -0.35
N PHE A 19 10.58 -1.23 -0.10
CA PHE A 19 10.44 -0.64 1.22
C PHE A 19 9.01 -0.15 1.44
N PRO A 20 8.43 -0.30 2.65
CA PRO A 20 7.06 0.15 2.91
C PRO A 20 6.96 1.67 3.06
N ILE A 21 5.77 2.23 2.80
CA ILE A 21 5.44 3.64 3.06
C ILE A 21 4.71 3.72 4.40
N ILE A 22 5.41 4.19 5.43
CA ILE A 22 4.93 4.19 6.81
C ILE A 22 5.29 5.48 7.54
N CYS A 23 4.47 5.85 8.52
CA CYS A 23 4.74 6.98 9.41
C CYS A 23 5.65 6.57 10.59
N GLU A 24 6.27 7.58 11.22
CA GLU A 24 7.20 7.41 12.35
C GLU A 24 6.57 6.68 13.54
N SER A 25 5.30 6.98 13.86
CA SER A 25 4.55 6.31 14.93
C SER A 25 4.28 4.82 14.64
N CYS A 26 4.29 4.42 13.38
CA CYS A 26 4.20 3.01 12.99
C CYS A 26 5.54 2.29 12.99
N LEU A 27 6.64 3.01 12.71
CA LEU A 27 7.99 2.46 12.80
C LEU A 27 8.40 2.21 14.26
N GLY A 28 8.05 3.14 15.15
CA GLY A 28 8.41 3.11 16.59
C GLY A 28 9.71 3.86 16.90
N ASP A 29 10.04 3.96 18.19
CA ASP A 29 11.12 4.81 18.69
C ASP A 29 12.53 4.21 18.51
N ASN A 30 12.62 2.93 18.12
CA ASN A 30 13.90 2.26 17.95
C ASN A 30 14.49 2.55 16.57
N PRO A 31 15.69 3.18 16.47
CA PRO A 31 16.32 3.48 15.18
C PRO A 31 16.76 2.24 14.40
N TYR A 32 16.88 1.08 15.07
CA TYR A 32 17.27 -0.18 14.44
C TYR A 32 16.10 -1.16 14.40
N VAL A 33 15.35 -1.13 13.29
CA VAL A 33 14.19 -2.01 13.08
C VAL A 33 14.57 -3.19 12.19
N ARG A 34 14.15 -4.40 12.60
CA ARG A 34 14.23 -5.61 11.78
C ARG A 34 12.86 -5.89 11.17
N MET A 35 12.81 -5.98 9.85
CA MET A 35 11.58 -6.27 9.10
C MET A 35 11.71 -7.54 8.27
N THR A 36 10.60 -8.26 8.11
CA THR A 36 10.48 -9.39 7.17
C THR A 36 9.68 -8.94 5.97
N LYS A 37 10.19 -9.24 4.76
CA LYS A 37 9.53 -8.99 3.48
C LYS A 37 8.92 -10.29 2.96
N ALA A 38 7.63 -10.29 2.64
CA ALA A 38 6.96 -11.41 2.01
C ALA A 38 6.25 -10.91 0.73
N ASN A 39 6.69 -11.40 -0.42
CA ASN A 39 6.11 -11.01 -1.71
C ASN A 39 4.76 -11.72 -1.89
N PHE A 40 3.73 -10.97 -2.28
CA PHE A 40 2.39 -11.50 -2.61
C PHE A 40 1.71 -12.33 -1.50
N ASP A 41 1.97 -12.01 -0.22
CA ASP A 41 1.46 -12.77 0.94
C ASP A 41 -0.01 -12.44 1.25
N LYS A 42 -0.45 -11.22 0.98
CA LYS A 42 -1.82 -10.75 1.28
C LYS A 42 -2.36 -9.86 0.17
N GLU A 43 -3.69 -9.79 0.14
CA GLU A 43 -4.45 -8.87 -0.69
C GLU A 43 -4.66 -7.54 0.03
N CYS A 44 -4.57 -6.45 -0.74
CA CYS A 44 -4.80 -5.10 -0.27
C CYS A 44 -6.25 -4.93 0.19
N LYS A 45 -6.47 -4.36 1.38
CA LYS A 45 -7.83 -4.09 1.88
C LYS A 45 -8.61 -3.06 1.07
N ILE A 46 -7.92 -2.31 0.22
CA ILE A 46 -8.52 -1.38 -0.70
C ILE A 46 -8.70 -2.09 -2.05
N CYS A 47 -7.70 -2.12 -2.92
CA CYS A 47 -7.87 -2.64 -4.29
C CYS A 47 -8.05 -4.17 -4.43
N SER A 48 -8.07 -4.96 -3.35
CA SER A 48 -8.13 -6.44 -3.38
C SER A 48 -7.01 -7.14 -4.15
N ARG A 49 -5.98 -6.40 -4.60
CA ARG A 49 -4.84 -6.95 -5.35
C ARG A 49 -3.75 -7.45 -4.40
N PRO A 50 -3.06 -8.55 -4.73
CA PRO A 50 -1.96 -9.05 -3.93
C PRO A 50 -0.78 -8.07 -3.97
N PHE A 51 -0.13 -7.89 -2.82
CA PHE A 51 0.99 -6.96 -2.67
C PHE A 51 2.06 -7.52 -1.73
N THR A 52 3.22 -6.86 -1.70
CA THR A 52 4.30 -7.20 -0.77
C THR A 52 3.97 -6.77 0.65
N VAL A 53 3.94 -7.73 1.56
CA VAL A 53 3.69 -7.50 2.98
C VAL A 53 5.01 -7.33 3.72
N PHE A 54 5.11 -6.25 4.48
CA PHE A 54 6.20 -6.01 5.41
C PHE A 54 5.69 -6.21 6.83
N ARG A 55 6.45 -6.93 7.66
CA ARG A 55 6.11 -7.16 9.08
C ARG A 55 7.32 -6.88 9.97
N TRP A 56 7.11 -6.11 11.04
CA TRP A 56 8.15 -5.74 11.99
C TRP A 56 7.59 -5.56 13.39
N ARG A 57 8.49 -5.40 14.36
CA ARG A 57 8.16 -5.11 15.75
C ARG A 57 8.70 -3.72 16.11
N PRO A 58 7.84 -2.72 16.39
CA PRO A 58 8.28 -1.35 16.69
C PRO A 58 9.10 -1.21 17.97
N GLY A 59 8.84 -2.04 18.99
CA GLY A 59 9.47 -1.95 20.30
C GLY A 59 9.43 -3.26 21.08
N ARG A 60 10.06 -3.29 22.26
CA ARG A 60 10.23 -4.51 23.08
C ARG A 60 8.94 -5.06 23.68
N ASP A 61 7.90 -4.23 23.84
CA ASP A 61 6.57 -4.65 24.32
C ASP A 61 5.47 -4.38 23.29
N ALA A 62 5.83 -3.84 22.12
CA ALA A 62 4.88 -3.56 21.06
C ALA A 62 4.45 -4.85 20.35
N ARG A 63 3.21 -4.85 19.88
CA ARG A 63 2.68 -5.86 18.96
C ARG A 63 3.39 -5.78 17.61
N TYR A 64 3.52 -6.91 16.94
CA TYR A 64 3.92 -6.94 15.53
C TYR A 64 2.95 -6.12 14.68
N LYS A 65 3.50 -5.15 13.94
CA LYS A 65 2.79 -4.40 12.92
C LYS A 65 3.09 -5.02 11.55
N LYS A 66 2.13 -4.88 10.63
CA LYS A 66 2.26 -5.32 9.25
C LYS A 66 1.57 -4.33 8.32
N THR A 67 1.98 -4.28 7.06
CA THR A 67 1.28 -3.49 6.03
C THR A 67 -0.05 -4.15 5.67
N GLU A 68 -1.11 -3.34 5.53
CA GLU A 68 -2.48 -3.79 5.22
C GLU A 68 -2.94 -3.30 3.83
N VAL A 69 -2.23 -2.34 3.25
CA VAL A 69 -2.57 -1.69 1.98
C VAL A 69 -1.33 -1.60 1.08
N CYS A 70 -1.56 -1.72 -0.23
CA CYS A 70 -0.53 -1.64 -1.26
C CYS A 70 0.07 -0.22 -1.38
N GLN A 71 1.26 -0.09 -1.96
CA GLN A 71 1.90 1.22 -2.16
C GLN A 71 1.08 2.13 -3.06
N THR A 72 0.45 1.62 -4.11
CA THR A 72 -0.37 2.47 -4.99
C THR A 72 -1.49 3.16 -4.23
N CYS A 73 -2.26 2.40 -3.45
CA CYS A 73 -3.34 2.94 -2.64
C CYS A 73 -2.82 3.92 -1.57
N SER A 74 -1.64 3.66 -1.01
CA SER A 74 -0.96 4.55 -0.07
C SER A 74 -0.54 5.87 -0.72
N LYS A 75 0.05 5.84 -1.93
CA LYS A 75 0.47 7.03 -2.68
C LYS A 75 -0.71 7.86 -3.17
N LEU A 76 -1.75 7.21 -3.71
CA LEU A 76 -2.96 7.87 -4.21
C LEU A 76 -3.63 8.76 -3.16
N LYS A 77 -3.62 8.32 -1.91
CA LYS A 77 -4.25 9.05 -0.81
C LYS A 77 -3.25 9.67 0.15
N ASN A 78 -1.95 9.58 -0.10
CA ASN A 78 -0.89 10.03 0.82
C ASN A 78 -1.07 9.50 2.26
N VAL A 79 -1.24 8.19 2.41
CA VAL A 79 -1.51 7.55 3.72
C VAL A 79 -0.50 6.48 4.08
N CYS A 80 -0.31 6.24 5.38
CA CYS A 80 0.50 5.14 5.89
C CYS A 80 -0.14 3.76 5.59
N GLN A 81 0.66 2.81 5.11
CA GLN A 81 0.22 1.45 4.78
C GLN A 81 -0.26 0.60 5.97
N VAL A 82 -0.03 1.06 7.21
CA VAL A 82 -0.39 0.34 8.45
C VAL A 82 -1.60 0.98 9.14
N CYS A 83 -1.53 2.28 9.43
CA CYS A 83 -2.56 2.96 10.21
C CYS A 83 -3.61 3.71 9.35
N LEU A 84 -3.41 3.82 8.04
CA LEU A 84 -4.30 4.55 7.11
C LEU A 84 -4.50 6.03 7.44
N LEU A 85 -3.66 6.58 8.31
CA LEU A 85 -3.59 8.02 8.57
C LEU A 85 -2.71 8.70 7.54
N ASP A 86 -2.94 9.98 7.34
CA ASP A 86 -2.12 10.83 6.48
C ASP A 86 -0.65 10.85 6.96
N LEU A 87 0.28 10.88 6.00
CA LEU A 87 1.72 10.83 6.28
C LEU A 87 2.29 12.16 6.78
N GLU A 88 1.65 13.29 6.48
CA GLU A 88 2.14 14.63 6.78
C GLU A 88 1.58 15.16 8.10
N TYR A 89 0.26 15.06 8.29
CA TYR A 89 -0.45 15.59 9.45
C TYR A 89 -0.84 14.53 10.48
N GLY A 90 -0.77 13.23 10.13
CA GLY A 90 -1.22 12.15 11.01
C GLY A 90 -2.74 12.14 11.27
N LEU A 91 -3.52 12.84 10.44
CA LEU A 91 -4.96 12.97 10.58
C LEU A 91 -5.70 11.89 9.76
N PRO A 92 -6.93 11.52 10.16
CA PRO A 92 -7.80 10.72 9.32
C PRO A 92 -8.06 11.41 7.97
N VAL A 93 -8.07 10.62 6.89
CA VAL A 93 -8.24 11.11 5.50
C VAL A 93 -9.45 12.03 5.36
N GLN A 94 -10.58 11.67 5.98
CA GLN A 94 -11.80 12.48 5.94
C GLN A 94 -11.58 13.89 6.51
N VAL A 95 -10.90 13.99 7.66
CA VAL A 95 -10.63 15.27 8.33
C VAL A 95 -9.70 16.12 7.47
N ARG A 96 -8.62 15.51 6.96
CA ARG A 96 -7.69 16.19 6.04
C ARG A 96 -8.41 16.72 4.80
N ASP A 97 -9.20 15.87 4.14
CA ASP A 97 -9.88 16.23 2.90
C ASP A 97 -10.88 17.36 3.13
N THR A 98 -11.59 17.37 4.26
CA THR A 98 -12.47 18.50 4.63
C THR A 98 -11.70 19.79 4.92
N ALA A 99 -10.55 19.71 5.58
CA ALA A 99 -9.74 20.87 5.95
C ALA A 99 -9.05 21.51 4.73
N LEU A 100 -8.59 20.68 3.79
CA LEU A 100 -7.92 21.13 2.55
C LEU A 100 -8.90 21.34 1.39
N ALA A 101 -10.21 21.17 1.61
CA ALA A 101 -11.25 21.23 0.58
C ALA A 101 -10.93 20.34 -0.64
N ILE A 102 -10.28 19.19 -0.43
CA ILE A 102 -9.93 18.25 -1.48
C ILE A 102 -11.19 17.44 -1.82
N THR A 103 -11.80 17.72 -2.98
CA THR A 103 -12.91 16.93 -3.51
C THR A 103 -12.36 15.62 -4.08
N ASN A 104 -12.42 14.58 -3.26
CA ASN A 104 -11.91 13.25 -3.57
C ASN A 104 -12.95 12.36 -4.28
N ASP A 105 -13.64 12.90 -5.30
CA ASP A 105 -14.72 12.24 -6.04
C ASP A 105 -14.25 11.16 -7.02
N ALA A 106 -12.94 10.93 -7.12
CA ALA A 106 -12.36 10.16 -8.23
C ALA A 106 -12.22 8.65 -8.00
N ILE A 107 -12.35 8.12 -6.77
CA ILE A 107 -12.26 6.65 -6.56
C ILE A 107 -13.63 6.01 -6.81
N PRO A 108 -13.79 5.18 -7.85
CA PRO A 108 -15.06 4.52 -8.12
C PRO A 108 -15.42 3.55 -7.00
N LYS A 109 -16.70 3.54 -6.59
CA LYS A 109 -17.22 2.61 -5.57
C LYS A 109 -17.56 1.23 -6.13
N SER A 110 -17.78 1.10 -7.43
CA SER A 110 -18.05 -0.18 -8.08
C SER A 110 -16.77 -0.99 -8.25
N ASP A 111 -16.86 -2.30 -8.02
CA ASP A 111 -15.69 -3.20 -7.99
C ASP A 111 -14.91 -3.17 -9.31
N VAL A 112 -15.60 -3.25 -10.46
CA VAL A 112 -14.96 -3.24 -11.78
C VAL A 112 -14.27 -1.91 -12.08
N ASN A 113 -14.91 -0.77 -11.77
CA ASN A 113 -14.31 0.53 -12.04
C ASN A 113 -13.13 0.81 -11.11
N ARG A 114 -13.14 0.22 -9.91
CA ARG A 114 -12.05 0.34 -8.94
C ARG A 114 -10.80 -0.41 -9.40
N GLU A 115 -10.96 -1.62 -9.94
CA GLU A 115 -9.85 -2.39 -10.52
C GLU A 115 -9.24 -1.64 -11.71
N TYR A 116 -10.08 -1.18 -12.64
CA TYR A 116 -9.63 -0.39 -13.79
C TYR A 116 -8.89 0.90 -13.38
N PHE A 117 -9.44 1.62 -12.39
CA PHE A 117 -8.81 2.82 -11.85
C PHE A 117 -7.45 2.52 -11.21
N ALA A 118 -7.35 1.41 -10.46
CA ALA A 118 -6.10 1.01 -9.82
C ALA A 118 -5.03 0.61 -10.85
N GLU A 119 -5.38 -0.13 -11.90
CA GLU A 119 -4.47 -0.49 -12.99
C GLU A 119 -3.97 0.74 -13.76
N GLU A 120 -4.86 1.68 -14.08
CA GLU A 120 -4.48 2.89 -14.80
C GLU A 120 -3.53 3.77 -13.97
N HIS A 121 -3.72 3.80 -12.65
CA HIS A 121 -2.83 4.51 -11.75
C HIS A 121 -1.48 3.81 -11.58
N ASP A 122 -1.45 2.48 -11.47
CA ASP A 122 -0.19 1.71 -11.51
C ASP A 122 0.58 1.95 -12.81
N ARG A 123 -0.13 1.97 -13.93
CA ARG A 123 0.44 2.26 -15.25
C ARG A 123 1.05 3.65 -15.31
N LYS A 124 0.36 4.66 -14.77
CA LYS A 124 0.91 6.02 -14.67
C LYS A 124 2.13 6.07 -13.76
N GLU A 125 2.11 5.39 -12.62
CA GLU A 125 3.25 5.38 -11.69
C GLU A 125 4.48 4.67 -12.27
N THR A 126 4.29 3.59 -13.01
CA THR A 126 5.39 2.89 -13.70
C THR A 126 5.97 3.73 -14.83
N MET A 127 5.15 4.52 -15.54
CA MET A 127 5.62 5.46 -16.57
C MET A 127 6.39 6.66 -16.01
N VAL A 128 6.05 7.16 -14.81
CA VAL A 128 6.72 8.30 -14.18
C VAL A 128 8.01 7.90 -13.47
N ASN A 129 8.07 6.69 -12.89
CA ASN A 129 9.27 6.18 -12.20
C ASN A 129 10.21 5.40 -13.14
N GLY A 130 10.12 5.64 -14.45
CA GLY A 130 10.87 4.94 -15.49
C GLY A 130 12.39 4.96 -15.26
N VAL A 131 12.89 3.79 -14.86
CA VAL A 131 14.05 3.15 -15.50
C VAL A 131 13.64 2.73 -16.91
#